data_AF-A0A225V370-F1
#
_entry.id   AF-A0A225V370-F1
#
_cell.length_a   1.000
_cell.length_b   1.000
_cell.length_c   1.000
_cell.angle_alpha   90.00
_cell.angle_beta   90.00
_cell.angle_gamma   90.00
#
_symmetry.space_group_name_H-M   'P 1'
#
loop_
_entity.id
_entity.type
_entity.pdbx_description
1 polymer ?
#
loop_
_entity_poly.entity_id
_entity_poly.type
_entity_poly.pdbx_seq_one_letter_code
_entity_poly.pdbx_strand_id
1 'polypeptide(L)'
;MVRRLGRFYHYWLHEAPLLTKAVTAATLFGVGDRIAQRIEGEDDDSRGEESHSGYVSPSTARTLRMMMWGGLFAAPIMHSWFYLVDRAIPGTGRLVIAKKVVADMMVIAPGTSLAFFTVTKSMEGETVSDAFEIAKLKLPPTILADYMLWPAANTIIFGFVPFHYRTPLTHCVSLLWSTFLSGMASHEGETLPLYLPSVEDATTQAKNDE
;
A
#
# COMPACT_ATOMS: atom_id res chain seq x y z
N MET A 1 -10.39 29.69 -5.05
CA MET A 1 -9.05 29.12 -4.78
C MET A 1 -8.91 27.67 -5.25
N VAL A 2 -9.83 26.77 -4.90
CA VAL A 2 -9.86 25.34 -5.31
C VAL A 2 -9.76 25.12 -6.83
N ARG A 3 -10.49 25.90 -7.63
CA ARG A 3 -10.43 25.85 -9.11
C ARG A 3 -9.06 26.22 -9.70
N ARG A 4 -8.22 26.98 -8.98
CA ARG A 4 -6.87 27.34 -9.43
C ARG A 4 -5.88 26.22 -9.11
N LEU A 5 -5.95 25.63 -7.91
CA LEU A 5 -5.12 24.47 -7.55
C LEU A 5 -5.35 23.28 -8.50
N GLY A 6 -6.61 22.96 -8.83
CA GLY A 6 -6.92 21.86 -9.74
C GLY A 6 -6.32 22.05 -11.15
N ARG A 7 -6.28 23.28 -11.65
CA ARG A 7 -5.67 23.59 -12.96
C ARG A 7 -4.15 23.49 -12.94
N PHE A 8 -3.52 23.93 -11.85
CA PHE A 8 -2.07 23.75 -11.69
C PHE A 8 -1.71 22.26 -11.59
N TYR A 9 -2.39 21.50 -10.74
CA TYR A 9 -2.15 20.05 -10.64
C TYR A 9 -2.35 19.35 -11.98
N HIS A 10 -3.42 19.69 -12.71
CA HIS A 10 -3.67 19.16 -14.05
C HIS A 10 -2.55 19.50 -15.05
N TYR A 11 -2.03 20.73 -15.00
CA TYR A 11 -0.90 21.15 -15.83
C TYR A 11 0.36 20.33 -15.53
N TRP A 12 0.74 20.21 -14.26
CA TRP A 12 1.92 19.45 -13.84
C TRP A 12 1.78 17.95 -14.11
N LEU A 13 0.57 17.40 -14.00
CA LEU A 13 0.27 16.01 -14.35
C LEU A 13 0.46 15.72 -15.84
N HIS A 14 0.42 16.74 -16.70
CA HIS A 14 0.63 16.60 -18.14
C HIS A 14 2.08 16.92 -18.56
N GLU A 15 2.70 17.92 -17.94
CA GLU A 15 4.07 18.36 -18.24
C GLU A 15 5.14 17.42 -17.65
N ALA A 16 4.93 16.97 -16.41
CA ALA A 16 5.82 16.06 -15.70
C ALA A 16 5.01 14.96 -14.98
N PRO A 17 4.38 14.04 -15.73
CA PRO A 17 3.42 13.07 -15.21
C PRO A 17 4.00 12.16 -14.12
N LEU A 18 5.25 11.72 -14.29
CA LEU A 18 5.91 10.82 -13.34
C LEU A 18 6.31 11.55 -12.05
N LEU A 19 6.91 12.72 -12.16
CA LEU A 19 7.33 13.52 -11.01
C LEU A 19 6.12 13.91 -10.15
N THR A 20 5.04 14.39 -10.79
CA THR A 20 3.82 14.78 -10.09
C THR A 20 3.20 13.60 -9.34
N LYS A 21 3.13 12.42 -9.98
CA LYS A 21 2.63 11.19 -9.35
C LYS A 21 3.55 10.72 -8.22
N ALA A 22 4.87 10.78 -8.40
CA ALA A 22 5.84 10.39 -7.38
C ALA A 22 5.73 11.27 -6.13
N VAL A 23 5.69 12.60 -6.29
CA VAL A 23 5.52 13.53 -5.17
C VAL A 23 4.18 13.33 -4.47
N THR A 24 3.10 13.14 -5.25
CA THR A 24 1.76 12.87 -4.71
C THR A 24 1.74 11.58 -3.91
N ALA A 25 2.29 10.50 -4.46
CA ALA A 25 2.37 9.21 -3.79
C ALA A 25 3.24 9.29 -2.52
N ALA A 26 4.44 9.85 -2.60
CA ALA A 26 5.30 10.02 -1.43
C ALA A 26 4.57 10.77 -0.30
N THR A 27 3.85 11.84 -0.64
CA THR A 27 3.07 12.62 0.33
C THR A 27 1.94 11.78 0.95
N LEU A 28 1.16 11.07 0.13
CA LEU A 28 0.04 10.24 0.59
C LEU A 28 0.51 9.08 1.48
N PHE A 29 1.56 8.37 1.08
CA PHE A 29 2.13 7.29 1.89
C PHE A 29 2.72 7.82 3.20
N GLY A 30 3.41 8.97 3.18
CA GLY A 30 3.93 9.60 4.40
C GLY A 30 2.83 10.05 5.36
N VAL A 31 1.76 10.67 4.84
CA VAL A 31 0.60 11.09 5.65
C VAL A 31 -0.14 9.87 6.19
N GLY A 32 -0.40 8.86 5.36
CA GLY A 32 -1.06 7.63 5.77
C GLY A 32 -0.30 6.92 6.89
N ASP A 33 1.02 6.83 6.78
CA ASP A 33 1.86 6.25 7.83
C ASP A 33 1.85 7.07 9.12
N ARG A 34 1.82 8.41 9.05
CA ARG A 34 1.67 9.26 10.25
C ARG A 34 0.33 9.12 10.92
N ILE A 35 -0.74 8.88 10.17
CA ILE A 35 -2.07 8.61 10.70
C ILE A 35 -2.07 7.23 11.37
N ALA A 36 -1.56 6.21 10.67
CA ALA A 36 -1.40 4.86 11.19
C ALA A 36 -0.64 4.84 12.52
N GLN A 37 0.53 5.47 12.58
CA GLN A 37 1.33 5.54 13.81
C GLN A 37 0.64 6.29 14.96
N ARG A 38 -0.23 7.26 14.68
CA ARG A 38 -1.00 7.94 15.72
C ARG A 38 -2.09 7.04 16.30
N ILE A 39 -2.76 6.29 15.43
CA ILE A 39 -3.79 5.32 15.83
C ILE A 39 -3.14 4.19 16.63
N GLU A 40 -2.03 3.63 16.13
CA GLU A 40 -1.25 2.60 16.83
C GLU A 40 -0.70 3.11 18.19
N GLY A 41 -0.27 4.38 18.25
CA GLY A 41 0.26 5.01 19.46
C GLY A 41 -0.80 5.49 20.47
N GLU A 42 -2.09 5.47 20.12
CA GLU A 42 -3.18 5.69 21.09
C GLU A 42 -3.44 4.44 21.94
N ASP A 43 -2.96 3.26 21.51
CA ASP A 43 -3.10 1.98 22.22
C ASP A 43 -1.80 1.44 22.87
N ASP A 44 -0.62 1.95 22.51
CA ASP A 44 0.68 1.46 23.02
C ASP A 44 1.45 2.52 23.84
N ASP A 45 0.97 2.80 25.05
CA ASP A 45 1.73 3.56 26.07
C ASP A 45 2.83 2.70 26.75
N SER A 46 3.29 1.64 26.07
CA SER A 46 4.09 0.57 26.68
C SER A 46 5.08 -0.13 25.74
N ARG A 47 5.90 0.64 25.00
CA ARG A 47 7.16 0.09 24.47
C ARG A 47 8.36 0.99 24.80
N GLY A 48 9.17 0.45 25.69
CA GLY A 48 10.25 1.10 26.39
C GLY A 48 11.44 1.52 25.53
N GLU A 49 12.32 2.26 26.21
CA GLU A 49 13.63 2.74 25.81
C GLU A 49 14.41 1.76 24.91
N GLU A 50 14.33 1.94 23.59
CA GLU A 50 15.30 1.36 22.66
C GLU A 50 16.38 2.40 22.28
N SER A 51 17.56 2.16 22.85
CA SER A 51 18.91 2.66 22.53
C SER A 51 19.01 3.68 21.38
N HIS A 52 19.16 4.96 21.77
CA HIS A 52 19.45 6.09 20.89
C HIS A 52 20.85 5.97 20.23
N SER A 53 20.91 5.43 19.01
CA SER A 53 22.13 5.44 18.18
C SER A 53 21.90 6.00 16.75
N GLY A 54 20.69 6.46 16.44
CA GLY A 54 20.34 7.02 15.12
C GLY A 54 20.09 8.53 15.14
N TYR A 55 20.52 9.24 14.09
CA TYR A 55 20.21 10.66 13.86
C TYR A 55 18.70 10.95 13.66
N VAL A 56 17.86 9.91 13.50
CA VAL A 56 16.43 10.01 13.17
C VAL A 56 15.61 9.09 14.08
N SER A 57 14.48 9.60 14.60
CA SER A 57 13.54 8.80 15.42
C SER A 57 12.97 7.60 14.64
N PRO A 58 12.73 6.43 15.27
CA PRO A 58 12.15 5.24 14.61
C PRO A 58 10.85 5.53 13.85
N SER A 59 9.97 6.35 14.44
CA SER A 59 8.71 6.82 13.83
C SER A 59 8.95 7.55 12.50
N THR A 60 9.95 8.43 12.48
CA THR A 60 10.31 9.24 11.31
C THR A 60 11.02 8.40 10.26
N ALA A 61 11.85 7.43 10.67
CA ALA A 61 12.47 6.48 9.77
C ALA A 61 11.42 5.58 9.06
N ARG A 62 10.38 5.13 9.79
CA ARG A 62 9.23 4.40 9.19
C ARG A 62 8.50 5.26 8.16
N THR A 63 8.16 6.51 8.51
CA THR A 63 7.51 7.43 7.56
C THR A 63 8.34 7.69 6.33
N LEU A 64 9.65 7.90 6.48
CA LEU A 64 10.54 8.13 5.33
C LEU A 64 10.56 6.93 4.38
N ARG A 65 10.61 5.70 4.91
CA ARG A 65 10.54 4.48 4.10
C ARG A 65 9.22 4.37 3.33
N MET A 66 8.10 4.72 3.95
CA MET A 66 6.79 4.76 3.28
C MET A 66 6.75 5.82 2.18
N MET A 67 7.30 7.01 2.41
CA MET A 67 7.43 8.06 1.40
C MET A 67 8.31 7.61 0.22
N MET A 68 9.43 6.93 0.49
CA MET A 68 10.33 6.38 -0.52
C MET A 68 9.64 5.29 -1.34
N TRP A 69 8.94 4.35 -0.69
CA TRP A 69 8.12 3.35 -1.36
C TRP A 69 7.10 4.01 -2.30
N GLY A 70 6.32 4.96 -1.77
CA GLY A 70 5.29 5.66 -2.52
C GLY A 70 5.85 6.37 -3.75
N GLY A 71 6.89 7.19 -3.57
CA GLY A 71 7.43 8.02 -4.63
C GLY A 71 8.28 7.27 -5.66
N LEU A 72 9.17 6.40 -5.20
CA LEU A 72 10.18 5.78 -6.06
C LEU A 72 9.73 4.46 -6.68
N PHE A 73 8.79 3.75 -6.06
CA PHE A 73 8.35 2.43 -6.50
C PHE A 73 6.88 2.42 -6.89
N ALA A 74 5.98 2.76 -5.96
CA ALA A 74 4.54 2.63 -6.18
C ALA A 74 4.04 3.50 -7.34
N ALA A 75 4.46 4.78 -7.41
CA ALA A 75 3.97 5.68 -8.46
C ALA A 75 4.45 5.27 -9.87
N PRO A 76 5.74 4.93 -10.11
CA PRO A 76 6.18 4.42 -11.40
C PRO A 76 5.54 3.07 -11.77
N ILE A 77 5.42 2.14 -10.82
CA ILE A 77 4.78 0.83 -11.05
C ILE A 77 3.32 1.03 -11.49
N MET A 78 2.55 1.81 -10.73
CA MET A 78 1.13 2.05 -11.04
C MET A 78 0.93 2.82 -12.34
N HIS A 79 1.80 3.80 -12.64
CA HIS A 79 1.73 4.51 -13.91
C HIS A 79 1.92 3.56 -15.09
N SER A 80 2.93 2.68 -14.99
CA SER A 80 3.27 1.70 -16.03
C SER A 80 2.19 0.64 -16.18
N TRP A 81 1.61 0.20 -15.06
CA TRP A 81 0.52 -0.76 -15.05
C TRP A 81 -0.72 -0.24 -15.77
N PHE A 82 -1.19 0.96 -15.43
CA PHE A 82 -2.38 1.51 -16.08
C PHE A 82 -2.16 1.67 -17.58
N TYR A 83 -0.96 2.05 -17.99
CA TYR A 83 -0.61 2.13 -19.42
C TYR A 83 -0.66 0.75 -20.08
N LEU A 84 -0.06 -0.26 -19.45
CA LEU A 84 -0.01 -1.63 -19.97
C LEU A 84 -1.41 -2.25 -20.09
N VAL A 85 -2.23 -2.15 -19.04
CA VAL A 85 -3.54 -2.79 -18.98
C VAL A 85 -4.53 -2.15 -19.96
N ASP A 86 -4.45 -0.83 -20.16
CA ASP A 86 -5.29 -0.14 -21.17
C ASP A 86 -4.87 -0.49 -22.60
N ARG A 87 -3.57 -0.71 -22.83
CA ARG A 87 -3.06 -1.16 -24.13
C ARG A 87 -3.41 -2.63 -24.40
N ALA A 88 -3.34 -3.50 -23.39
CA ALA A 88 -3.63 -4.91 -23.52
C ALA A 88 -5.13 -5.22 -23.59
N ILE A 89 -5.96 -4.42 -22.89
CA ILE A 89 -7.40 -4.62 -22.78
C ILE A 89 -8.11 -3.31 -23.16
N PRO A 90 -8.20 -2.97 -24.46
CA PRO A 90 -8.78 -1.70 -24.90
C PRO A 90 -10.29 -1.64 -24.68
N GLY A 91 -10.80 -0.44 -24.42
CA GLY A 91 -12.23 -0.16 -24.26
C GLY A 91 -12.68 0.07 -22.81
N THR A 92 -13.99 0.31 -22.68
CA THR A 92 -14.65 0.74 -21.44
C THR A 92 -15.96 -0.02 -21.15
N GLY A 93 -16.25 -1.07 -21.91
CA GLY A 93 -17.44 -1.90 -21.67
C GLY A 93 -17.37 -2.67 -20.35
N ARG A 94 -18.52 -3.10 -19.81
CA ARG A 94 -18.62 -3.80 -18.51
C ARG A 94 -17.69 -5.04 -18.43
N LEU A 95 -17.64 -5.82 -19.51
CA LEU A 95 -16.75 -6.99 -19.59
C LEU A 95 -15.27 -6.60 -19.66
N VAL A 96 -14.94 -5.48 -20.31
CA VAL A 96 -13.56 -4.96 -20.37
C VAL A 96 -13.12 -4.50 -18.98
N ILE A 97 -13.97 -3.77 -18.26
CA ILE A 97 -13.70 -3.35 -16.88
C ILE A 97 -13.47 -4.58 -15.99
N ALA A 98 -14.35 -5.58 -16.05
CA ALA A 98 -14.19 -6.81 -15.28
C ALA A 98 -12.86 -7.51 -15.58
N LYS A 99 -12.44 -7.59 -16.85
CA LYS A 99 -11.14 -8.15 -17.23
C LYS A 99 -9.96 -7.34 -16.65
N LYS A 100 -10.05 -6.00 -16.64
CA LYS A 100 -9.02 -5.13 -16.04
C LYS A 100 -8.92 -5.32 -14.53
N VAL A 101 -10.07 -5.41 -13.85
CA VAL A 101 -10.13 -5.70 -12.40
C VAL A 101 -9.48 -7.05 -12.10
N VAL A 102 -9.83 -8.11 -12.85
CA VAL A 102 -9.22 -9.43 -12.67
C VAL A 102 -7.71 -9.39 -12.93
N ALA A 103 -7.27 -8.69 -13.97
CA ALA A 103 -5.84 -8.52 -14.25
C ALA A 103 -5.11 -7.81 -13.10
N ASP A 104 -5.74 -6.80 -12.50
CA ASP A 104 -5.19 -6.06 -11.36
C ASP A 104 -5.01 -6.98 -10.14
N MET A 105 -6.05 -7.77 -9.83
CA MET A 105 -6.03 -8.74 -8.72
C MET A 105 -4.98 -9.84 -8.92
N MET A 106 -4.83 -10.36 -10.14
CA MET A 106 -3.94 -11.49 -10.38
C MET A 106 -2.48 -11.11 -10.60
N VAL A 107 -2.20 -9.87 -11.02
CA VAL A 107 -0.85 -9.44 -11.42
C VAL A 107 -0.33 -8.35 -10.50
N ILE A 108 -1.10 -7.27 -10.34
CA ILE A 108 -0.63 -6.11 -9.59
C ILE A 108 -0.68 -6.34 -8.11
N ALA A 109 -1.83 -6.75 -7.56
CA ALA A 109 -1.93 -6.98 -6.13
C ALA A 109 -0.80 -7.88 -5.58
N PRO A 110 -0.54 -9.08 -6.13
CA PRO A 110 0.56 -9.92 -5.65
C PRO A 110 1.94 -9.32 -5.92
N GLY A 111 2.16 -8.75 -7.11
CA GLY A 111 3.45 -8.19 -7.47
C GLY A 111 3.84 -6.98 -6.62
N THR A 112 2.90 -6.06 -6.39
CA THR A 112 3.16 -4.85 -5.59
C THR A 112 3.27 -5.15 -4.12
N SER A 113 2.49 -6.10 -3.58
CA SER A 113 2.58 -6.49 -2.18
C SER A 113 3.89 -7.21 -1.87
N LEU A 114 4.32 -8.10 -2.76
CA LEU A 114 5.64 -8.75 -2.65
C LEU A 114 6.78 -7.74 -2.73
N ALA A 115 6.72 -6.81 -3.69
CA ALA A 115 7.72 -5.75 -3.83
C ALA A 115 7.71 -4.81 -2.61
N PHE A 116 6.53 -4.47 -2.07
CA PHE A 116 6.39 -3.61 -0.89
C PHE A 116 7.13 -4.19 0.30
N PHE A 117 6.81 -5.42 0.68
CA PHE A 117 7.45 -6.06 1.83
C PHE A 117 8.96 -6.27 1.60
N THR A 118 9.36 -6.69 0.40
CA THR A 118 10.78 -6.91 0.09
C THR A 118 11.57 -5.60 0.20
N VAL A 119 11.09 -4.53 -0.43
CA VAL A 119 11.78 -3.23 -0.44
C VAL A 119 11.80 -2.61 0.94
N THR A 120 10.67 -2.62 1.66
CA THR A 120 10.60 -1.99 2.98
C THR A 120 11.42 -2.75 4.03
N LYS A 121 11.47 -4.08 3.98
CA LYS A 121 12.36 -4.90 4.83
C LYS A 121 13.83 -4.72 4.48
N SER A 122 14.17 -4.63 3.20
CA SER A 122 15.54 -4.31 2.79
C SER A 122 15.99 -2.93 3.31
N MET A 123 15.09 -1.94 3.35
CA MET A 123 15.35 -0.63 3.95
C MET A 123 15.48 -0.67 5.48
N GLU A 124 15.03 -1.73 6.15
CA GLU A 124 15.25 -1.97 7.60
C GLU A 124 16.61 -2.59 7.90
N GLY A 125 17.37 -2.99 6.88
CA GLY A 125 18.68 -3.60 7.00
C GLY A 125 18.71 -5.10 6.74
N GLU A 126 17.56 -5.72 6.45
CA GLU A 126 17.51 -7.13 6.04
C GLU A 126 18.18 -7.34 4.68
N THR A 127 18.72 -8.53 4.45
CA THR A 127 19.17 -8.88 3.10
C THR A 127 17.96 -8.99 2.17
N VAL A 128 18.16 -8.72 0.87
CA VAL A 128 17.06 -8.82 -0.12
C VAL A 128 16.47 -10.24 -0.15
N SER A 129 17.29 -11.27 0.09
CA SER A 129 16.83 -12.66 0.15
C SER A 129 15.90 -12.89 1.33
N ASP A 130 16.31 -12.47 2.53
CA ASP A 130 15.52 -12.66 3.75
C ASP A 130 14.23 -11.81 3.70
N ALA A 131 14.34 -10.58 3.22
CA ALA A 131 13.22 -9.69 2.97
C ALA A 131 12.19 -10.32 2.01
N PHE A 132 12.64 -11.04 0.99
CA PHE A 132 11.78 -11.72 0.03
C PHE A 132 11.07 -12.94 0.64
N GLU A 133 11.76 -13.73 1.47
CA GLU A 133 11.12 -14.85 2.19
C GLU A 133 10.07 -14.34 3.18
N ILE A 134 10.36 -13.26 3.92
CA ILE A 134 9.38 -12.59 4.79
C ILE A 134 8.18 -12.10 3.96
N ALA A 135 8.43 -11.52 2.78
CA ALA A 135 7.39 -11.02 1.90
C ALA A 135 6.45 -12.15 1.43
N LYS A 136 6.98 -13.34 1.08
CA LYS A 136 6.17 -14.51 0.71
C LYS A 136 5.24 -14.95 1.82
N LEU A 137 5.73 -14.97 3.06
CA LEU A 137 4.93 -15.37 4.23
C LEU A 137 3.78 -14.38 4.49
N LYS A 138 4.02 -13.09 4.28
CA LYS A 138 3.00 -12.04 4.43
C LYS A 138 2.02 -11.94 3.26
N LEU A 139 2.35 -12.54 2.12
CA LEU A 139 1.58 -12.35 0.89
C LEU A 139 0.15 -12.91 0.98
N PRO A 140 -0.12 -14.15 1.43
CA PRO A 140 -1.47 -14.70 1.46
C PRO A 140 -2.48 -13.86 2.28
N PRO A 141 -2.22 -13.48 3.55
CA PRO A 141 -3.17 -12.67 4.31
C PRO A 141 -3.34 -11.27 3.71
N THR A 142 -2.27 -10.70 3.15
CA THR A 142 -2.33 -9.38 2.49
C THR A 142 -3.24 -9.41 1.26
N ILE A 143 -3.13 -10.44 0.42
CA ILE A 143 -3.95 -10.57 -0.79
C ILE A 143 -5.42 -10.82 -0.46
N LEU A 144 -5.69 -11.60 0.58
CA LEU A 144 -7.06 -11.80 1.04
C LEU A 144 -7.70 -10.47 1.47
N ALA A 145 -6.98 -9.66 2.25
CA ALA A 145 -7.44 -8.34 2.67
C ALA A 145 -7.60 -7.38 1.48
N ASP A 146 -6.65 -7.41 0.53
CA ASP A 146 -6.74 -6.61 -0.70
C ASP A 146 -8.01 -6.94 -1.50
N TYR A 147 -8.38 -8.21 -1.59
CA TYR A 147 -9.57 -8.65 -2.33
C TYR A 147 -10.89 -8.20 -1.69
N MET A 148 -10.90 -7.75 -0.44
CA MET A 148 -12.10 -7.20 0.20
C MET A 148 -12.42 -5.78 -0.28
N LEU A 149 -11.40 -4.98 -0.62
CA LEU A 149 -11.56 -3.57 -0.97
C LEU A 149 -11.37 -3.32 -2.47
N TRP A 150 -10.31 -3.87 -3.04
CA TRP A 150 -9.83 -3.44 -4.35
C TRP A 150 -10.74 -3.82 -5.52
N PRO A 151 -11.51 -4.93 -5.53
CA PRO A 151 -12.43 -5.20 -6.64
C PRO A 151 -13.45 -4.07 -6.84
N ALA A 152 -14.00 -3.53 -5.74
CA ALA A 152 -14.93 -2.41 -5.78
C ALA A 152 -14.22 -1.11 -6.21
N ALA A 153 -13.07 -0.80 -5.60
CA ALA A 153 -12.28 0.38 -5.95
C ALA A 153 -11.83 0.37 -7.42
N ASN A 154 -11.33 -0.76 -7.92
CA ASN A 154 -10.86 -0.90 -9.29
C ASN A 154 -12.01 -0.85 -10.30
N THR A 155 -13.19 -1.32 -9.95
CA THR A 155 -14.38 -1.15 -10.80
C THR A 155 -14.67 0.34 -11.01
N ILE A 156 -14.52 1.16 -9.97
CA ILE A 156 -14.68 2.62 -10.07
C ILE A 156 -13.55 3.25 -10.89
N ILE A 157 -12.29 2.89 -10.59
CA ILE A 157 -11.09 3.43 -11.24
C ILE A 157 -11.11 3.14 -12.75
N PHE A 158 -11.32 1.89 -13.14
CA PHE A 158 -11.34 1.51 -14.56
C PHE A 158 -12.63 1.94 -15.28
N GLY A 159 -13.75 2.04 -14.56
CA GLY A 159 -15.04 2.38 -15.16
C GLY A 159 -15.25 3.87 -15.39
N PHE A 160 -14.83 4.73 -14.46
CA PHE A 160 -15.25 6.13 -14.43
C PHE A 160 -14.10 7.13 -14.42
N VAL A 161 -12.87 6.69 -14.12
CA VAL A 161 -11.75 7.62 -13.88
C VAL A 161 -10.89 7.73 -15.14
N PRO A 162 -10.64 8.96 -15.65
CA PRO A 162 -9.75 9.16 -16.79
C PRO A 162 -8.32 8.73 -16.45
N PHE A 163 -7.60 8.21 -17.45
CA PHE A 163 -6.27 7.60 -17.33
C PHE A 163 -5.31 8.37 -16.40
N HIS A 164 -5.16 9.69 -16.60
CA HIS A 164 -4.20 10.50 -15.86
C HIS A 164 -4.49 10.57 -14.35
N TYR A 165 -5.76 10.41 -13.94
CA TYR A 165 -6.19 10.51 -12.55
C TYR A 165 -6.27 9.15 -11.82
N ARG A 166 -6.06 8.03 -12.53
CA ARG A 166 -6.15 6.71 -11.91
C ARG A 166 -5.09 6.50 -10.84
N THR A 167 -3.82 6.73 -11.16
CA THR A 167 -2.71 6.63 -10.20
C THR A 167 -2.91 7.46 -8.92
N PRO A 168 -3.19 8.78 -8.97
CA PRO A 168 -3.39 9.54 -7.74
C PRO A 168 -4.63 9.08 -6.96
N LEU A 169 -5.73 8.69 -7.63
CA LEU A 169 -6.90 8.16 -6.93
C LEU A 169 -6.59 6.82 -6.23
N THR A 170 -5.87 5.92 -6.89
CA THR A 170 -5.39 4.66 -6.30
C THR A 170 -4.62 4.93 -5.01
N HIS A 171 -3.69 5.87 -5.01
CA HIS A 171 -2.93 6.21 -3.80
C HIS A 171 -3.77 6.86 -2.70
N CYS A 172 -4.82 7.63 -3.05
CA CYS A 172 -5.77 8.14 -2.07
C CYS A 172 -6.57 7.00 -1.41
N VAL A 173 -7.01 6.01 -2.19
CA VAL A 173 -7.69 4.81 -1.67
C VAL A 173 -6.73 4.01 -0.76
N SER A 174 -5.45 3.88 -1.15
CA SER A 174 -4.43 3.25 -0.32
C SER A 174 -4.25 3.94 1.04
N LEU A 175 -4.30 5.28 1.10
CA LEU A 175 -4.24 6.01 2.37
C LEU A 175 -5.43 5.69 3.29
N LEU A 176 -6.64 5.65 2.73
CA LEU A 176 -7.85 5.28 3.48
C LEU A 176 -7.76 3.85 4.01
N TRP A 177 -7.25 2.94 3.17
CA TRP A 177 -7.03 1.55 3.54
C TRP A 177 -6.03 1.40 4.70
N SER A 178 -4.86 2.05 4.61
CA SER A 178 -3.86 2.01 5.68
C SER A 178 -4.40 2.56 7.00
N THR A 179 -5.23 3.60 6.94
CA THR A 179 -5.88 4.18 8.13
C THR A 179 -6.91 3.22 8.73
N PHE A 180 -7.71 2.56 7.88
CA PHE A 180 -8.72 1.59 8.31
C PHE A 180 -8.10 0.34 8.94
N LEU A 181 -7.04 -0.21 8.33
CA LEU A 181 -6.32 -1.35 8.90
C LEU A 181 -5.69 -1.03 10.26
N SER A 182 -5.03 0.13 10.39
CA SER A 182 -4.46 0.55 11.68
C SER A 182 -5.56 0.73 12.73
N GLY A 183 -6.70 1.32 12.38
CA GLY A 183 -7.85 1.43 13.29
C GLY A 183 -8.42 0.08 13.73
N MET A 184 -8.56 -0.86 12.81
CA MET A 184 -9.04 -2.21 13.17
C MET A 184 -8.04 -2.96 14.06
N ALA A 185 -6.75 -2.92 13.73
CA ALA A 185 -5.70 -3.57 14.51
C ALA A 185 -5.61 -3.00 15.94
N SER A 186 -5.78 -1.69 16.08
CA SER A 186 -5.94 -0.99 17.36
C SER A 186 -7.13 -1.49 18.19
N HIS A 187 -8.25 -1.79 17.52
CA HIS A 187 -9.45 -2.31 18.16
C HIS A 187 -9.47 -3.84 18.34
N GLU A 188 -8.38 -4.58 18.06
CA GLU A 188 -8.31 -6.04 18.30
C GLU A 188 -8.29 -6.44 19.79
N GLY A 189 -8.51 -5.49 20.71
CA GLY A 189 -9.02 -5.77 22.06
C GLY A 189 -10.48 -6.28 22.09
N GLU A 190 -11.26 -6.14 21.00
CA GLU A 190 -12.58 -6.72 20.83
C GLU A 190 -12.67 -7.54 19.53
N THR A 191 -12.49 -8.84 19.69
CA THR A 191 -12.64 -9.94 18.71
C THR A 191 -13.63 -9.68 17.56
N LEU A 192 -13.14 -9.64 16.31
CA LEU A 192 -13.94 -9.97 15.13
C LEU A 192 -13.80 -11.48 14.84
N PRO A 193 -14.91 -12.25 14.83
CA PRO A 193 -14.86 -13.68 14.62
C PRO A 193 -14.83 -13.98 13.12
N LEU A 194 -13.67 -13.86 12.46
CA LEU A 194 -13.45 -14.60 11.21
C LEU A 194 -11.97 -14.76 10.84
N TYR A 195 -11.41 -15.87 11.32
CA TYR A 195 -10.47 -16.74 10.59
C TYR A 195 -9.16 -16.13 10.06
N LEU A 196 -8.19 -15.93 10.94
CA LEU A 196 -6.78 -16.29 10.70
C LEU A 196 -6.19 -16.77 12.04
N PRO A 197 -5.57 -17.96 12.11
CA PRO A 197 -4.75 -18.29 13.28
C PRO A 197 -3.61 -17.29 13.36
N SER A 198 -3.31 -16.82 14.58
CA SER A 198 -2.24 -15.86 14.79
C SER A 198 -0.92 -16.48 14.35
N VAL A 199 0.01 -15.66 13.86
CA VAL A 199 1.35 -16.14 13.46
C VAL A 199 2.10 -16.74 14.66
N GLU A 200 1.71 -16.38 15.89
CA GLU A 200 2.20 -16.99 17.14
C GLU A 200 1.78 -18.46 17.30
N ASP A 201 0.63 -18.85 16.78
CA ASP A 201 0.16 -20.24 16.85
C ASP A 201 1.00 -21.16 15.94
N ALA A 202 1.40 -20.66 14.76
CA ALA A 202 2.22 -21.43 13.81
C ALA A 202 3.66 -21.66 14.31
N THR A 203 4.23 -20.72 15.08
CA THR A 203 5.58 -20.87 15.64
C THR A 203 5.60 -21.74 16.89
N THR A 204 4.50 -21.79 17.64
CA THR A 204 4.37 -22.64 18.83
C THR A 204 4.12 -24.11 18.45
N GLN A 205 3.38 -24.36 17.37
CA GLN A 205 3.10 -25.72 16.91
C GLN A 205 4.34 -26.39 16.30
N ALA A 206 5.15 -25.66 15.52
CA ALA A 206 6.39 -26.18 14.94
C ALA A 206 7.47 -26.54 15.99
N LYS A 207 7.39 -25.95 17.19
CA LYS A 207 8.36 -26.17 18.27
C LYS A 207 7.97 -27.31 19.24
N ASN A 208 6.73 -27.78 19.16
CA ASN A 208 6.21 -28.88 19.98
C ASN A 208 6.20 -30.23 19.23
N ASP A 209 6.47 -30.21 17.93
CA ASP A 209 6.57 -31.39 17.07
C ASP A 209 8.04 -31.82 16.79
N GLU A 210 9.04 -31.15 17.42
CA GLU A 210 10.44 -31.58 17.56
C GLU A 210 10.73 -32.09 18.98
#